data_AF-A0A9D6LD43-F1
#
_entry.id   AF-A0A9D6LD43-F1
#
_cell.length_a   1.000
_cell.length_b   1.000
_cell.length_c   1.000
_cell.angle_alpha   90.00
_cell.angle_beta   90.00
_cell.angle_gamma   90.00
#
_symmetry.space_group_name_H-M   'P 1'
#
loop_
_entity.id
_entity.type
_entity.pdbx_description
1 polymer ?
#
loop_
_entity_poly.entity_id
_entity_poly.type
_entity_poly.pdbx_seq_one_letter_code
_entity_poly.pdbx_strand_id
1 'polypeptide(L)'
;MPLRKKLDELVKNVKKPIAIFDLDGTLFDVTYRTMEILKRFIAQPEIRARFPEQVLMASKLRYQDYVYSLDASLTGIGIDRYSEHAAHFLHAAETYWYKHFFTDPLMAADVPYPGALACVRHLRENGAQIVYLSGRDIPNMSQGTIAALEKGGFPHTGHDIVICLKPAYGRPG
;
A
#
# COMPACT_ATOMS: atom_id res chain seq x y z
N MET A 1 27.42 15.54 -6.46
CA MET A 1 26.32 16.21 -7.19
C MET A 1 25.00 15.78 -6.58
N PRO A 2 24.13 16.71 -6.13
CA PRO A 2 22.87 16.36 -5.46
C PRO A 2 21.96 15.56 -6.41
N LEU A 3 21.24 14.56 -5.86
CA LEU A 3 20.43 13.60 -6.62
C LEU A 3 19.45 14.28 -7.60
N ARG A 4 18.84 15.39 -7.16
CA ARG A 4 17.93 16.21 -7.97
C ARG A 4 18.57 16.74 -9.26
N LYS A 5 19.80 17.24 -9.18
CA LYS A 5 20.50 17.78 -10.36
C LYS A 5 20.76 16.70 -11.42
N LYS A 6 21.00 15.46 -10.99
CA LYS A 6 21.19 14.33 -11.92
C LYS A 6 19.89 13.97 -12.62
N LEU A 7 18.78 14.02 -11.88
CA LEU A 7 17.45 13.79 -12.44
C LEU A 7 17.08 14.86 -13.47
N ASP A 8 17.37 16.13 -13.17
CA ASP A 8 17.12 17.25 -14.09
C ASP A 8 17.91 17.12 -15.40
N GLU A 9 19.18 16.75 -15.30
CA GLU A 9 20.03 16.50 -16.47
C GLU A 9 19.53 15.31 -17.30
N LEU A 10 19.07 14.23 -16.65
CA LEU A 10 18.48 13.09 -17.36
C LEU A 10 17.22 13.48 -18.12
N VAL A 11 16.28 14.18 -17.48
CA VAL A 11 15.02 14.59 -18.12
C VAL A 11 15.28 15.53 -19.30
N LYS A 12 16.21 16.49 -19.15
CA LYS A 12 16.54 17.44 -20.23
C LYS A 12 17.21 16.79 -21.43
N ASN A 13 18.03 15.76 -21.21
CA ASN A 13 18.83 15.15 -22.27
C ASN A 13 18.14 13.95 -22.93
N VAL A 14 17.01 13.48 -22.40
CA VAL A 14 16.23 12.37 -22.97
C VAL A 14 15.11 12.93 -23.83
N LYS A 15 15.03 12.48 -25.08
CA LYS A 15 13.91 12.81 -25.98
C LYS A 15 12.65 12.06 -25.50
N LYS A 16 11.62 12.81 -25.09
CA LYS A 16 10.34 12.28 -24.54
C LYS A 16 10.56 11.35 -23.33
N PRO A 17 11.03 11.89 -22.19
CA PRO A 17 11.31 11.08 -21.01
C PRO A 17 10.02 10.47 -20.45
N ILE A 18 10.11 9.23 -19.96
CA ILE A 18 9.02 8.54 -19.28
C ILE A 18 9.48 8.19 -17.87
N ALA A 19 8.71 8.59 -16.86
CA ALA A 19 8.93 8.22 -15.47
C ALA A 19 7.86 7.20 -15.04
N ILE A 20 8.31 6.02 -14.64
CA ILE A 20 7.44 4.93 -14.19
C ILE A 20 7.49 4.86 -12.67
N PHE A 21 6.32 4.86 -12.04
CA PHE A 21 6.14 4.73 -10.60
C PHE A 21 5.27 3.53 -10.29
N ASP A 22 5.73 2.66 -9.40
CA ASP A 22 4.81 1.82 -8.65
C ASP A 22 4.01 2.69 -7.64
N LEU A 23 2.92 2.15 -7.10
CA LEU A 23 2.06 2.83 -6.12
C LEU A 23 2.36 2.36 -4.70
N ASP A 24 2.12 1.08 -4.41
CA ASP A 24 2.18 0.52 -3.07
C ASP A 24 3.62 0.40 -2.58
N GLY A 25 3.99 1.07 -1.49
CA GLY A 25 5.38 1.07 -1.01
C GLY A 25 6.32 2.00 -1.79
N THR A 26 5.83 2.69 -2.82
CA THR A 26 6.60 3.68 -3.61
C THR A 26 6.03 5.09 -3.47
N LEU A 27 4.77 5.30 -3.87
CA LEU A 27 4.09 6.60 -3.70
C LEU A 27 3.23 6.64 -2.45
N PHE A 28 2.66 5.49 -2.07
CA PHE A 28 1.77 5.35 -0.93
C PHE A 28 2.34 4.42 0.12
N ASP A 29 2.26 4.88 1.36
CA ASP A 29 2.40 4.05 2.53
C ASP A 29 1.10 3.29 2.80
N VAL A 30 1.16 1.98 2.58
CA VAL A 30 0.05 1.04 2.73
C VAL A 30 -0.01 0.43 4.14
N THR A 31 0.91 0.79 5.02
CA THR A 31 0.90 0.34 6.42
C THR A 31 -0.39 0.78 7.11
N TYR A 32 -0.87 2.00 6.85
CA TYR A 32 -2.14 2.49 7.39
C TYR A 32 -3.32 1.61 6.97
N ARG A 33 -3.33 1.14 5.72
CA ARG A 33 -4.33 0.20 5.21
C ARG A 33 -4.25 -1.15 5.92
N THR A 34 -3.04 -1.70 6.10
CA THR A 34 -2.85 -2.94 6.87
C THR A 34 -3.31 -2.79 8.32
N MET A 35 -3.00 -1.67 8.98
CA MET A 35 -3.41 -1.42 10.36
C MET A 35 -4.92 -1.25 10.49
N GLU A 36 -5.58 -0.60 9.53
CA GLU A 36 -7.05 -0.49 9.49
C GLU A 36 -7.71 -1.86 9.33
N ILE A 37 -7.16 -2.71 8.47
CA ILE A 37 -7.61 -4.09 8.30
C ILE A 37 -7.45 -4.88 9.60
N LEU A 38 -6.29 -4.79 10.26
CA LEU A 38 -6.04 -5.47 11.53
C LEU A 38 -7.03 -5.01 12.61
N LYS A 39 -7.29 -3.70 12.70
CA LYS A 39 -8.31 -3.14 13.62
C LYS A 39 -9.69 -3.74 13.38
N ARG A 40 -10.12 -3.86 12.12
CA ARG A 40 -11.41 -4.48 11.76
C ARG A 40 -11.44 -5.98 12.06
N PHE A 41 -10.32 -6.67 11.87
CA PHE A 41 -10.18 -8.08 12.22
C PHE A 41 -10.37 -8.31 13.73
N ILE A 42 -9.59 -7.61 14.57
CA ILE A 42 -9.63 -7.81 16.02
C ILE A 42 -10.90 -7.26 16.69
N ALA A 43 -11.70 -6.48 15.97
CA ALA A 43 -13.00 -5.99 16.44
C ALA A 43 -14.13 -7.03 16.30
N GLN A 44 -13.95 -8.08 15.49
CA GLN A 44 -14.97 -9.11 15.27
C GLN A 44 -15.29 -9.89 16.56
N PRO A 45 -16.57 -10.00 16.96
CA PRO A 45 -16.97 -10.70 18.20
C PRO A 45 -16.42 -12.12 18.31
N GLU A 46 -16.43 -12.87 17.21
CA GLU A 46 -15.91 -14.23 17.10
C GLU A 46 -14.40 -14.30 17.32
N ILE A 47 -13.65 -13.31 16.83
CA ILE A 47 -12.19 -13.22 17.02
C ILE A 47 -11.89 -12.87 18.47
N ARG A 48 -12.63 -11.91 19.05
CA ARG A 48 -12.46 -11.50 20.46
C ARG A 48 -12.79 -12.61 21.44
N ALA A 49 -13.82 -13.40 21.16
CA ALA A 49 -14.20 -14.54 21.99
C ALA A 49 -13.18 -15.68 21.89
N ARG A 50 -12.64 -15.93 20.69
CA ARG A 50 -11.74 -17.06 20.44
C ARG A 50 -10.29 -16.79 20.81
N PHE A 51 -9.81 -15.55 20.68
CA PHE A 51 -8.40 -15.16 20.83
C PHE A 51 -8.21 -13.90 21.70
N PRO A 52 -8.72 -13.88 22.95
CA PRO A 52 -8.75 -12.67 23.78
C PRO A 52 -7.36 -12.10 24.07
N GLU A 53 -6.35 -12.95 24.29
CA GLU A 53 -4.97 -12.53 24.55
C GLU A 53 -4.31 -11.92 23.32
N GLN A 54 -4.43 -12.57 22.16
CA GLN A 54 -3.86 -12.09 20.89
C GLN A 54 -4.53 -10.79 20.45
N VAL A 55 -5.84 -10.65 20.66
CA VAL A 55 -6.55 -9.38 20.44
C VAL A 55 -5.99 -8.27 21.33
N LEU A 56 -5.76 -8.55 22.62
CA LEU A 56 -5.18 -7.57 23.54
C LEU A 56 -3.77 -7.16 23.09
N MET A 57 -2.94 -8.11 22.66
CA MET A 57 -1.59 -7.85 22.15
C MET A 57 -1.64 -7.04 20.85
N ALA A 58 -2.38 -7.50 19.85
CA ALA A 58 -2.51 -6.85 18.55
C ALA A 58 -3.13 -5.44 18.65
N SER A 59 -4.02 -5.19 19.61
CA SER A 59 -4.61 -3.87 19.84
C SER A 59 -3.58 -2.79 20.26
N LYS A 60 -2.41 -3.22 20.76
CA LYS A 60 -1.31 -2.33 21.16
C LYS A 60 -0.35 -2.01 20.00
N LEU A 61 -0.46 -2.72 18.87
CA LEU A 61 0.41 -2.48 17.72
C LEU A 61 0.13 -1.07 17.18
N ARG A 62 1.15 -0.23 17.14
CA ARG A 62 1.06 1.11 16.54
C ARG A 62 1.61 1.05 15.12
N TYR A 63 1.26 2.06 14.34
CA TYR A 63 1.74 2.19 12.97
C TYR A 63 3.29 2.21 12.90
N GLN A 64 3.97 2.82 13.87
CA GLN A 64 5.44 2.85 13.92
C GLN A 64 6.07 1.49 14.25
N ASP A 65 5.29 0.57 14.81
CA ASP A 65 5.76 -0.78 15.16
C ASP A 65 5.57 -1.75 13.99
N TYR A 66 4.85 -1.34 12.93
CA TYR A 66 4.67 -2.14 11.73
C TYR A 66 5.97 -2.25 10.95
N VAL A 67 6.29 -3.48 10.53
CA VAL A 67 7.48 -3.81 9.76
C VAL A 67 7.07 -4.29 8.36
N TYR A 68 7.90 -5.10 7.70
CA TYR A 68 7.68 -5.50 6.31
C TYR A 68 6.32 -6.17 6.01
N SER A 69 5.74 -6.92 6.96
CA SER A 69 4.47 -7.63 6.77
C SER A 69 3.64 -7.69 8.05
N LEU A 70 2.34 -8.03 7.91
CA LEU A 70 1.45 -8.28 9.05
C LEU A 70 1.98 -9.40 9.95
N ASP A 71 2.36 -10.53 9.37
CA ASP A 71 2.91 -11.69 10.10
C ASP A 71 4.18 -11.32 10.89
N ALA A 72 5.13 -10.60 10.25
CA ALA A 72 6.34 -10.15 10.91
C ALA A 72 6.04 -9.15 12.04
N SER A 73 5.05 -8.27 11.85
CA SER A 73 4.64 -7.29 12.87
C SER A 73 3.98 -7.96 14.07
N LEU A 74 3.12 -8.95 13.84
CA LEU A 74 2.45 -9.73 14.90
C LEU A 74 3.46 -10.62 15.64
N THR A 75 4.39 -11.24 14.91
CA THR A 75 5.50 -12.01 15.51
C THR A 75 6.38 -11.12 16.39
N GLY A 76 6.68 -9.90 15.94
CA GLY A 76 7.50 -8.94 16.69
C GLY A 76 6.91 -8.51 18.05
N ILE A 77 5.60 -8.66 18.24
CA ILE A 77 4.93 -8.39 19.52
C ILE A 77 4.65 -9.67 20.33
N GLY A 78 5.19 -10.82 19.92
CA GLY A 78 5.08 -12.10 20.63
C GLY A 78 3.90 -12.97 20.22
N ILE A 79 3.21 -12.66 19.11
CA ILE A 79 2.23 -13.57 18.50
C ILE A 79 2.94 -14.37 17.42
N ASP A 80 3.64 -15.42 17.84
CA ASP A 80 4.42 -16.29 16.96
C ASP A 80 3.76 -17.66 16.76
N ARG A 81 4.32 -18.48 15.87
CA ARG A 81 3.77 -19.79 15.50
C ARG A 81 4.22 -20.93 16.44
N TYR A 82 4.75 -20.63 17.63
CA TYR A 82 5.21 -21.68 18.56
C TYR A 82 4.06 -22.42 19.24
N SER A 83 2.88 -21.80 19.35
CA SER A 83 1.66 -22.47 19.80
C SER A 83 0.66 -22.63 18.65
N GLU A 84 -0.05 -23.75 18.64
CA GLU A 84 -1.14 -24.00 17.67
C GLU A 84 -2.21 -22.89 17.72
N HIS A 85 -2.51 -22.39 18.93
CA HIS A 85 -3.50 -21.34 19.12
C HIS A 85 -3.08 -20.01 18.48
N ALA A 86 -1.82 -19.59 18.65
CA ALA A 86 -1.29 -18.38 18.03
C ALA A 86 -1.11 -18.54 16.51
N ALA A 87 -0.72 -19.73 16.03
CA ALA A 87 -0.67 -20.04 14.61
C ALA A 87 -2.05 -19.91 13.94
N HIS A 88 -3.13 -20.35 14.61
CA HIS A 88 -4.50 -20.17 14.13
C HIS A 88 -4.92 -18.69 14.08
N PHE A 89 -4.52 -17.87 15.06
CA PHE A 89 -4.77 -16.44 15.03
C PHE A 89 -4.05 -15.76 13.85
N LEU A 90 -2.76 -16.04 13.66
CA LEU A 90 -1.97 -15.50 12.55
C LEU A 90 -2.60 -15.86 11.20
N HIS A 91 -2.93 -17.13 11.00
CA HIS A 91 -3.57 -17.58 9.77
C HIS A 91 -4.91 -16.89 9.51
N ALA A 92 -5.73 -16.70 10.55
CA ALA A 92 -7.01 -16.00 10.43
C ALA A 92 -6.80 -14.51 10.09
N ALA A 93 -5.81 -13.86 10.73
CA ALA A 93 -5.46 -12.47 10.47
C ALA A 93 -4.95 -12.26 9.03
N GLU A 94 -4.05 -13.13 8.56
CA GLU A 94 -3.54 -13.12 7.18
C GLU A 94 -4.65 -13.35 6.15
N THR A 95 -5.53 -14.32 6.42
CA THR A 95 -6.68 -14.62 5.56
C THR A 95 -7.62 -13.42 5.45
N TYR A 96 -7.94 -12.80 6.60
CA TYR A 96 -8.74 -11.59 6.63
C TYR A 96 -8.03 -10.45 5.88
N TRP A 97 -6.74 -10.28 6.11
CA TRP A 97 -5.96 -9.26 5.44
C TRP A 97 -5.97 -9.41 3.94
N TYR A 98 -5.71 -10.61 3.43
CA TYR A 98 -5.67 -10.87 1.99
C TYR A 98 -7.02 -10.60 1.31
N LYS A 99 -8.12 -10.98 1.98
CA LYS A 99 -9.49 -10.71 1.50
C LYS A 99 -9.80 -9.22 1.36
N HIS A 100 -9.14 -8.38 2.14
CA HIS A 100 -9.52 -6.98 2.30
C HIS A 100 -8.49 -5.99 1.76
N PHE A 101 -7.20 -6.34 1.70
CA PHE A 101 -6.12 -5.44 1.29
C PHE A 101 -6.22 -5.01 -0.16
N PHE A 102 -6.66 -5.91 -1.04
CA PHE A 102 -6.79 -5.65 -2.48
C PHE A 102 -8.22 -5.23 -2.86
N THR A 103 -8.79 -4.27 -2.12
CA THR A 103 -10.15 -3.77 -2.36
C THR A 103 -10.24 -2.24 -2.26
N ASP A 104 -11.02 -1.64 -3.14
CA ASP A 104 -11.26 -0.18 -3.22
C ASP A 104 -11.54 0.48 -1.85
N PRO A 105 -12.44 -0.04 -0.98
CA PRO A 105 -12.87 0.68 0.21
C PRO A 105 -11.76 0.98 1.22
N LEU A 106 -10.73 0.13 1.26
CA LEU A 106 -9.65 0.25 2.25
C LEU A 106 -8.46 1.07 1.75
N MET A 107 -8.41 1.37 0.45
CA MET A 107 -7.38 2.21 -0.14
C MET A 107 -7.48 3.67 0.31
N ALA A 108 -8.64 4.10 0.79
CA ALA A 108 -8.81 5.42 1.39
C ALA A 108 -7.91 5.64 2.63
N ALA A 109 -7.42 4.56 3.25
CA ALA A 109 -6.47 4.62 4.36
C ALA A 109 -5.02 4.87 3.91
N ASP A 110 -4.69 4.67 2.63
CA ASP A 110 -3.33 4.90 2.12
C ASP A 110 -2.91 6.36 2.31
N VAL A 111 -1.63 6.57 2.64
CA VAL A 111 -1.05 7.90 2.87
C VAL A 111 0.12 8.11 1.91
N PRO A 112 0.18 9.22 1.15
CA PRO A 112 1.33 9.52 0.31
C PRO A 112 2.64 9.63 1.13
N TYR A 113 3.73 9.06 0.63
CA TYR A 113 5.03 9.27 1.26
C TYR A 113 5.48 10.74 1.17
N PRO A 114 6.18 11.25 2.20
CA PRO A 114 6.76 12.59 2.14
C PRO A 114 7.65 12.78 0.91
N GLY A 115 7.40 13.84 0.15
CA GLY A 115 8.16 14.17 -1.07
C GLY A 115 7.76 13.39 -2.32
N ALA A 116 6.92 12.35 -2.23
CA ALA A 116 6.48 11.56 -3.39
C ALA A 116 5.75 12.44 -4.43
N LEU A 117 4.78 13.24 -3.97
CA LEU A 117 4.06 14.19 -4.83
C LEU A 117 5.00 15.21 -5.49
N ALA A 118 5.94 15.76 -4.71
CA ALA A 118 6.89 16.76 -5.20
C ALA A 118 7.80 16.17 -6.29
N CYS A 119 8.22 14.91 -6.14
CA CYS A 119 9.00 14.20 -7.14
C CYS A 119 8.22 14.01 -8.45
N VAL A 120 6.98 13.50 -8.36
CA VAL A 120 6.12 13.27 -9.54
C VAL A 120 5.82 14.57 -10.28
N ARG A 121 5.45 15.64 -9.54
CA ARG A 121 5.19 16.96 -10.14
C ARG A 121 6.43 17.53 -10.81
N HIS A 122 7.57 17.48 -10.13
CA HIS A 122 8.83 17.99 -10.67
C HIS A 122 9.19 17.31 -12.00
N LEU A 123 9.08 15.98 -12.08
CA LEU A 123 9.34 15.26 -13.33
C LEU A 123 8.37 15.64 -14.44
N ARG A 124 7.08 15.71 -14.13
CA ARG A 124 6.04 16.11 -15.07
C ARG A 124 6.26 17.52 -15.61
N GLU A 125 6.53 18.48 -14.73
CA GLU A 125 6.79 19.88 -15.07
C GLU A 125 8.03 20.05 -15.94
N ASN A 126 9.00 19.13 -15.85
CA ASN A 126 10.17 19.08 -16.72
C ASN A 126 9.94 18.30 -18.03
N GLY A 127 8.70 17.92 -18.33
CA GLY A 127 8.30 17.32 -19.60
C GLY A 127 8.35 15.80 -19.65
N ALA A 128 8.47 15.12 -18.50
CA ALA A 128 8.34 13.66 -18.46
C ALA A 128 6.87 13.23 -18.51
N GLN A 129 6.59 12.22 -19.32
CA GLN A 129 5.35 11.46 -19.22
C GLN A 129 5.36 10.66 -17.92
N ILE A 130 4.25 10.64 -17.18
CA ILE A 130 4.13 9.88 -15.93
C ILE A 130 3.32 8.61 -16.20
N VAL A 131 3.88 7.47 -15.80
CA VAL A 131 3.21 6.16 -15.85
C VAL A 131 3.14 5.61 -14.44
N TYR A 132 1.93 5.36 -13.95
CA TYR A 132 1.73 4.56 -12.75
C TYR A 132 1.58 3.10 -13.16
N LEU A 133 2.50 2.24 -12.76
CA LEU A 133 2.48 0.81 -13.07
C LEU A 133 2.40 0.03 -11.76
N SER A 134 1.23 -0.53 -11.46
CA SER A 134 1.00 -1.16 -10.16
C SER A 134 0.47 -2.59 -10.26
N GLY A 135 0.76 -3.38 -9.23
CA GLY A 135 0.21 -4.72 -9.04
C GLY A 135 -1.28 -4.75 -8.70
N ARG A 136 -1.89 -3.60 -8.38
CA ARG A 136 -3.35 -3.45 -8.17
C ARG A 136 -4.13 -3.90 -9.40
N ASP A 137 -5.32 -4.48 -9.22
CA ASP A 137 -6.14 -4.98 -10.32
C ASP A 137 -7.32 -4.06 -10.66
N ILE A 138 -7.77 -4.14 -11.92
CA ILE A 138 -8.89 -3.33 -12.42
C ILE A 138 -10.22 -3.65 -11.72
N PRO A 139 -10.63 -4.94 -11.56
CA PRO A 139 -11.92 -5.27 -10.97
C PRO A 139 -12.13 -4.77 -9.54
N ASN A 140 -11.08 -4.81 -8.70
CA ASN A 140 -11.23 -4.55 -7.26
C ASN A 140 -10.59 -3.26 -6.77
N MET A 141 -9.69 -2.64 -7.55
CA MET A 141 -8.83 -1.54 -7.05
C MET A 141 -8.76 -0.33 -7.99
N SER A 142 -9.53 -0.29 -9.08
CA SER A 142 -9.48 0.82 -10.04
C SER A 142 -10.01 2.13 -9.46
N GLN A 143 -11.20 2.11 -8.84
CA GLN A 143 -11.84 3.31 -8.32
C GLN A 143 -11.05 3.90 -7.14
N GLY A 144 -10.62 3.03 -6.23
CA GLY A 144 -9.77 3.37 -5.09
C GLY A 144 -8.40 3.87 -5.51
N THR A 145 -7.84 3.38 -6.63
CA THR A 145 -6.59 3.92 -7.18
C THR A 145 -6.75 5.37 -7.62
N ILE A 146 -7.80 5.68 -8.39
CA ILE A 146 -8.08 7.05 -8.83
C ILE A 146 -8.33 7.95 -7.62
N ALA A 147 -9.17 7.51 -6.68
CA ALA A 147 -9.46 8.27 -5.47
C ALA A 147 -8.21 8.53 -4.62
N ALA A 148 -7.30 7.55 -4.49
CA ALA A 148 -6.05 7.72 -3.76
C ALA A 148 -5.10 8.73 -4.43
N LEU A 149 -4.97 8.67 -5.76
CA LEU A 149 -4.19 9.64 -6.53
C LEU A 149 -4.76 11.05 -6.40
N GLU A 150 -6.07 11.20 -6.53
CA GLU A 150 -6.78 12.47 -6.38
C GLU A 150 -6.61 13.05 -4.96
N LYS A 151 -6.89 12.24 -3.92
CA LYS A 151 -6.70 12.62 -2.51
C LYS A 151 -5.25 13.02 -2.22
N GLY A 152 -4.28 12.32 -2.81
CA GLY A 152 -2.85 12.61 -2.68
C GLY A 152 -2.37 13.80 -3.53
N GLY A 153 -3.24 14.40 -4.35
CA GLY A 153 -2.90 15.52 -5.23
C GLY A 153 -2.02 15.14 -6.43
N PHE A 154 -1.89 13.84 -6.72
CA PHE A 154 -1.11 13.31 -7.83
C PHE A 154 -1.85 13.55 -9.16
N PRO A 155 -1.11 13.83 -10.25
CA PRO A 155 -1.71 13.95 -11.57
C PRO A 155 -2.24 12.58 -12.00
N HIS A 156 -3.54 12.48 -12.30
CA HIS A 156 -4.20 11.24 -12.72
C HIS A 156 -5.00 11.42 -14.03
N THR A 157 -4.96 12.61 -14.61
CA THR A 157 -5.60 12.98 -15.87
C THR A 157 -4.63 13.73 -16.78
N GLY A 158 -4.79 13.60 -18.08
CA GLY A 158 -3.97 14.27 -19.08
C GLY A 158 -3.44 13.29 -20.12
N HIS A 159 -3.02 13.80 -21.28
CA HIS A 159 -2.44 12.97 -22.34
C HIS A 159 -1.03 12.46 -21.98
N ASP A 160 -0.40 13.08 -21.00
CA ASP A 160 0.92 12.78 -20.47
C ASP A 160 0.91 11.84 -19.26
N ILE A 161 -0.27 11.33 -18.88
CA ILE A 161 -0.46 10.43 -17.72
C ILE A 161 -1.03 9.09 -18.19
N VAL A 162 -0.43 8.00 -17.73
CA VAL A 162 -0.94 6.63 -17.98
C VAL A 162 -1.04 5.89 -16.64
N ILE A 163 -2.15 5.18 -16.44
CA ILE A 163 -2.37 4.31 -15.28
C ILE A 163 -2.50 2.87 -15.79
N CYS A 164 -1.54 2.04 -15.43
CA CYS A 164 -1.45 0.63 -15.78
C CYS A 164 -1.70 -0.23 -14.55
N LEU A 165 -2.87 -0.89 -14.52
CA LEU A 165 -3.28 -1.85 -13.49
C LEU A 165 -3.34 -3.26 -14.11
N LYS A 166 -3.28 -4.30 -13.27
CA LYS A 166 -3.47 -5.67 -13.73
C LYS A 166 -4.91 -5.90 -14.19
N PRO A 167 -5.15 -6.66 -15.28
CA PRO A 167 -6.51 -6.97 -15.74
C PRO A 167 -7.36 -7.70 -14.70
N ALA A 168 -6.72 -8.53 -13.87
CA ALA A 168 -7.34 -9.23 -12.76
C ALA A 168 -6.29 -9.50 -11.68
N TYR A 169 -6.76 -9.74 -10.45
CA TYR A 169 -5.90 -10.19 -9.37
C TYR A 169 -5.38 -11.61 -9.67
N GLY A 170 -4.07 -11.79 -9.66
CA GLY A 170 -3.47 -13.12 -9.79
C GLY A 170 -3.75 -13.91 -8.53
N ARG A 171 -4.77 -14.79 -8.54
CA ARG A 171 -4.85 -15.84 -7.53
C ARG A 171 -3.60 -16.71 -7.71
N PRO A 172 -2.79 -16.96 -6.66
CA PRO A 172 -1.97 -18.16 -6.67
C PRO A 172 -2.94 -19.33 -6.85
N GLY A 173 -2.73 -20.12 -7.90
CA GLY A 173 -3.40 -21.41 -8.07
C GLY A 173 -2.89 -22.43 -7.07
#